data_AF-A0A9X7NR62-F1
#
_entry.id   AF-A0A9X7NR62-F1
#
_cell.length_a   1.000
_cell.length_b   1.000
_cell.length_c   1.000
_cell.angle_alpha   90.00
_cell.angle_beta   90.00
_cell.angle_gamma   90.00
#
_symmetry.space_group_name_H-M   'P 1'
#
loop_
_entity.id
_entity.type
_entity.pdbx_description
1 polymer ?
#
loop_
_entity_poly.entity_id
_entity_poly.type
_entity_poly.pdbx_seq_one_letter_code
_entity_poly.pdbx_strand_id
1 'polypeptide(L)'
;MSNKINVNCSGQASCMAAKADDVGQFWDLRMRLAASLLLAALMAFWFSQEALSQDAETGGTPWHWSVERVSGRVMVQTRAGETFAVKRGMTVRKGWKIKTGGGRVVINRGEETFVVSPNSVVTLEPKGVLIKRMVVYQDLGQVDVDVKRRWYRHFKVETPFLAAVVKGTQFRVKVGNRTASVNVGRGVVGVHDFASGDRADVGAGQAAATNPSRRVGLSVSGKNKPAVRSGPKRAPSFETRVVKNVPATKAEARAANGGNRGNAGNSRSGNNGNGNSGGNGNGNSGGNGNGNSGGNGNGNSGGNGNGNSGGNGNGNSGGNGNGNSGGNGNGNSGGNGNGNSGGNGNGNSGGNGNGKGR
;
A
#
# COMPACT_ATOMS: atom_id res chain seq x y z
N MET A 1 -37.47 -40.17 53.19
CA MET A 1 -36.60 -40.04 52.00
C MET A 1 -35.15 -40.02 52.48
N SER A 2 -34.50 -41.17 52.50
CA SER A 2 -33.03 -41.30 52.60
C SER A 2 -32.68 -42.71 52.15
N ASN A 3 -31.71 -42.80 51.25
CA ASN A 3 -31.50 -43.92 50.35
C ASN A 3 -30.62 -45.02 50.99
N LYS A 4 -30.89 -46.27 50.57
CA LYS A 4 -30.22 -47.55 50.89
C LYS A 4 -28.69 -47.48 50.61
N ILE A 5 -27.78 -47.97 51.47
CA ILE A 5 -27.38 -49.34 51.86
C ILE A 5 -26.53 -50.11 50.81
N ASN A 6 -25.31 -50.51 51.25
CA ASN A 6 -24.50 -51.72 50.94
C ASN A 6 -23.64 -51.81 49.65
N VAL A 7 -22.45 -52.44 49.57
CA VAL A 7 -21.66 -53.42 50.38
C VAL A 7 -20.16 -53.17 50.06
N ASN A 8 -19.23 -52.95 51.00
CA ASN A 8 -18.32 -53.87 51.73
C ASN A 8 -17.43 -54.83 50.90
N CYS A 9 -16.13 -54.87 51.21
CA CYS A 9 -15.28 -56.07 51.18
C CYS A 9 -13.95 -55.84 51.92
N SER A 10 -13.85 -56.50 53.09
CA SER A 10 -12.70 -57.20 53.73
C SER A 10 -11.28 -56.59 53.63
N GLY A 11 -10.49 -56.38 54.69
CA GLY A 11 -10.43 -57.05 56.00
C GLY A 11 -9.06 -57.71 56.21
N GLN A 12 -8.48 -57.57 57.42
CA GLN A 12 -7.30 -58.27 58.00
C GLN A 12 -5.91 -57.79 57.52
N ALA A 13 -4.85 -57.67 58.32
CA ALA A 13 -4.52 -57.93 59.73
C ALA A 13 -3.29 -57.06 60.08
N SER A 14 -3.21 -56.31 61.19
CA SER A 14 -2.90 -56.72 62.57
C SER A 14 -1.50 -57.33 62.80
N CYS A 15 -0.77 -56.69 63.73
CA CYS A 15 0.24 -57.20 64.67
C CYS A 15 1.70 -57.34 64.20
N MET A 16 2.59 -56.48 64.70
CA MET A 16 3.53 -56.71 65.84
C MET A 16 4.89 -57.21 65.30
N ALA A 17 6.06 -56.89 65.83
CA ALA A 17 6.58 -55.92 66.80
C ALA A 17 8.12 -56.05 66.69
N ALA A 18 8.85 -54.95 66.92
CA ALA A 18 10.22 -54.81 67.44
C ALA A 18 11.29 -55.88 67.04
N LYS A 19 12.52 -55.53 66.62
CA LYS A 19 13.56 -54.89 67.45
C LYS A 19 14.90 -54.84 66.67
N ALA A 20 15.73 -53.86 67.05
CA ALA A 20 17.20 -53.90 67.10
C ALA A 20 18.00 -53.76 65.80
N ASP A 21 18.22 -52.49 65.43
CA ASP A 21 19.49 -51.76 65.49
C ASP A 21 20.82 -52.46 65.14
N ASP A 22 21.45 -51.82 64.15
CA ASP A 22 22.87 -51.43 64.05
C ASP A 22 23.83 -52.26 63.19
N VAL A 23 24.81 -51.53 62.66
CA VAL A 23 25.95 -51.93 61.82
C VAL A 23 25.71 -51.87 60.31
N GLY A 24 25.98 -50.69 59.74
CA GLY A 24 26.11 -50.54 58.29
C GLY A 24 26.39 -49.13 57.75
N GLN A 25 26.73 -48.16 58.60
CA GLN A 25 27.30 -46.88 58.16
C GLN A 25 28.69 -47.11 57.53
N PHE A 26 28.77 -47.51 56.26
CA PHE A 26 30.05 -47.46 55.52
C PHE A 26 29.95 -47.39 53.98
N TRP A 27 28.75 -47.29 53.39
CA TRP A 27 28.62 -47.24 51.92
C TRP A 27 27.83 -46.04 51.39
N ASP A 28 27.68 -45.00 52.21
CA ASP A 28 27.00 -43.76 51.85
C ASP A 28 28.00 -42.60 51.73
N LEU A 29 28.93 -42.67 50.77
CA LEU A 29 29.68 -41.46 50.36
C LEU A 29 30.42 -41.52 49.01
N ARG A 30 30.49 -42.67 48.31
CA ARG A 30 31.20 -42.74 47.01
C ARG A 30 30.29 -42.83 45.77
N MET A 31 28.99 -43.09 45.93
CA MET A 31 28.02 -43.15 44.83
C MET A 31 26.97 -42.02 44.85
N ARG A 32 27.25 -40.89 45.50
CA ARG A 32 26.42 -39.68 45.38
C ARG A 32 27.16 -38.46 44.83
N LEU A 33 28.48 -38.52 44.77
CA LEU A 33 29.32 -37.45 44.17
C LEU A 33 29.57 -37.63 42.67
N ALA A 34 29.56 -38.86 42.14
CA ALA A 34 29.77 -39.08 40.70
C ALA A 34 28.52 -38.79 39.84
N ALA A 35 27.30 -38.96 40.37
CA ALA A 35 26.06 -38.70 39.65
C ALA A 35 25.64 -37.21 39.68
N SER A 36 26.08 -36.45 40.69
CA SER A 36 25.71 -35.03 40.85
C SER A 36 26.59 -34.07 40.03
N LEU A 37 27.80 -34.48 39.66
CA LEU A 37 28.68 -33.66 38.82
C LEU A 37 28.35 -33.76 37.31
N LEU A 38 27.73 -34.86 36.86
CA LEU A 38 27.35 -35.06 35.46
C LEU A 38 26.03 -34.35 35.11
N LEU A 39 25.10 -34.19 36.06
CA LEU A 39 23.86 -33.43 35.84
C LEU A 39 24.03 -31.91 35.92
N ALA A 40 24.98 -31.42 36.74
CA ALA A 40 25.29 -29.99 36.84
C ALA A 40 26.07 -29.48 35.61
N ALA A 41 26.96 -30.30 35.02
CA ALA A 41 27.68 -29.93 33.80
C ALA A 41 26.76 -29.88 32.56
N LEU A 42 25.76 -30.75 32.47
CA LEU A 42 24.78 -30.76 31.36
C LEU A 42 23.75 -29.61 31.44
N MET A 43 23.39 -29.13 32.64
CA MET A 43 22.52 -27.96 32.77
C MET A 43 23.27 -26.62 32.60
N ALA A 44 24.57 -26.55 32.92
CA ALA A 44 25.39 -25.38 32.64
C ALA A 44 25.74 -25.22 31.14
N PHE A 45 25.73 -26.33 30.37
CA PHE A 45 25.96 -26.32 28.92
C PHE A 45 24.69 -26.04 28.09
N TRP A 46 23.51 -26.19 28.69
CA TRP A 46 22.24 -25.88 28.01
C TRP A 46 21.74 -24.45 28.28
N PHE A 47 22.08 -23.85 29.43
CA PHE A 47 21.68 -22.48 29.77
C PHE A 47 22.64 -21.39 29.29
N SER A 48 23.74 -21.74 28.61
CA SER A 48 24.75 -20.79 28.15
C SER A 48 24.77 -20.55 26.63
N GLN A 49 23.79 -21.05 25.87
CA GLN A 49 23.74 -20.86 24.40
C GLN A 49 22.76 -19.80 23.88
N GLU A 50 21.96 -19.13 24.72
CA GLU A 50 21.14 -17.99 24.28
C GLU A 50 21.88 -16.65 24.23
N ALA A 51 23.15 -16.60 24.63
CA ALA A 51 23.98 -15.42 24.51
C ALA A 51 25.08 -15.68 23.49
N LEU A 52 24.79 -15.34 22.23
CA LEU A 52 25.69 -14.99 21.12
C LEU A 52 25.13 -15.52 19.78
N SER A 53 23.89 -15.18 19.42
CA SER A 53 23.63 -14.85 18.02
C SER A 53 24.19 -13.45 17.75
N GLN A 54 25.52 -13.32 17.83
CA GLN A 54 26.19 -12.31 17.03
C GLN A 54 26.17 -12.84 15.62
N ASP A 55 25.19 -12.39 14.83
CA ASP A 55 25.34 -12.36 13.39
C ASP A 55 26.57 -11.50 13.09
N ALA A 56 27.75 -12.13 13.10
CA ALA A 56 28.97 -11.55 12.57
C ALA A 56 28.79 -11.53 11.04
N GLU A 57 28.04 -10.54 10.55
CA GLU A 57 28.04 -10.18 9.14
C GLU A 57 29.47 -9.75 8.79
N THR A 58 30.20 -10.68 8.18
CA THR A 58 31.52 -10.47 7.60
C THR A 58 31.40 -9.43 6.48
N GLY A 59 32.06 -8.29 6.63
CA GLY A 59 32.48 -7.42 5.53
C GLY A 59 31.43 -6.54 4.84
N GLY A 60 30.26 -6.30 5.42
CA GLY A 60 29.27 -5.34 4.91
C GLY A 60 28.79 -4.40 6.02
N THR A 61 28.55 -3.11 5.71
CA THR A 61 27.90 -2.20 6.67
C THR A 61 26.64 -2.85 7.22
N PRO A 62 26.44 -2.92 8.55
CA PRO A 62 25.31 -3.61 9.14
C PRO A 62 24.02 -3.06 8.52
N TRP A 63 23.20 -3.96 7.94
CA TRP A 63 21.94 -3.58 7.30
C TRP A 63 20.93 -2.97 8.27
N HIS A 64 21.17 -3.20 9.56
CA HIS A 64 20.34 -2.82 10.66
C HIS A 64 20.53 -1.35 11.04
N TRP A 65 19.44 -0.75 11.51
CA TRP A 65 19.43 0.60 12.04
C TRP A 65 19.71 0.54 13.53
N SER A 66 20.61 1.37 14.05
CA SER A 66 20.93 1.45 15.47
C SER A 66 20.43 2.74 16.08
N VAL A 67 19.94 2.68 17.31
CA VAL A 67 19.57 3.86 18.07
C VAL A 67 20.83 4.54 18.59
N GLU A 68 21.21 5.64 17.95
CA GLU A 68 22.36 6.44 18.37
C GLU A 68 22.05 7.21 19.66
N ARG A 69 20.85 7.78 19.75
CA ARG A 69 20.43 8.65 20.86
C ARG A 69 18.93 8.57 21.06
N VAL A 70 18.50 8.59 22.32
CA VAL A 70 17.09 8.66 22.70
C VAL A 70 16.95 9.66 23.85
N SER A 71 15.90 10.47 23.81
CA SER A 71 15.55 11.39 24.89
C SER A 71 14.04 11.35 25.13
N GLY A 72 13.61 11.36 26.40
CA GLY A 72 12.19 11.27 26.75
C GLY A 72 11.56 9.91 26.38
N ARG A 73 10.22 9.88 26.31
CA ARG A 73 9.47 8.63 26.10
C ARG A 73 9.41 8.23 24.62
N VAL A 74 10.09 7.14 24.28
CA VAL A 74 10.07 6.51 22.96
C VAL A 74 9.85 5.02 23.12
N MET A 75 8.84 4.49 22.45
CA MET A 75 8.49 3.07 22.46
C MET A 75 8.65 2.49 21.06
N VAL A 76 9.03 1.23 20.98
CA VAL A 76 8.96 0.45 19.74
C VAL A 76 7.97 -0.69 19.92
N GLN A 77 7.25 -0.98 18.84
CA GLN A 77 6.34 -2.10 18.73
C GLN A 77 6.88 -3.07 17.67
N THR A 78 7.07 -4.33 18.04
CA THR A 78 7.51 -5.38 17.12
C THR A 78 6.38 -5.77 16.17
N ARG A 79 6.69 -6.57 15.15
CA ARG A 79 5.66 -7.10 14.24
C ARG A 79 4.69 -8.06 14.94
N ALA A 80 5.12 -8.73 16.01
CA ALA A 80 4.28 -9.57 16.85
C ALA A 80 3.39 -8.77 17.80
N GLY A 81 3.58 -7.44 17.89
CA GLY A 81 2.76 -6.55 18.70
C GLY A 81 3.36 -6.20 20.07
N GLU A 82 4.44 -6.86 20.47
CA GLU A 82 5.17 -6.58 21.71
C GLU A 82 5.70 -5.14 21.72
N THR A 83 5.65 -4.49 22.87
CA THR A 83 6.05 -3.08 23.00
C THR A 83 7.05 -2.90 24.13
N PHE A 84 8.14 -2.19 23.88
CA PHE A 84 9.15 -1.86 24.89
C PHE A 84 9.79 -0.50 24.65
N ALA A 85 10.41 0.03 25.71
CA ALA A 85 11.09 1.32 25.67
C ALA A 85 12.38 1.23 24.86
N VAL A 86 12.60 2.24 24.02
CA VAL A 86 13.82 2.36 23.22
C VAL A 86 15.00 2.74 24.11
N LYS A 87 16.13 2.07 23.91
CA LYS A 87 17.40 2.36 24.58
C LYS A 87 18.47 2.70 23.54
N ARG A 88 19.47 3.50 23.93
CA ARG A 88 20.67 3.73 23.12
C ARG A 88 21.37 2.41 22.82
N GLY A 89 21.92 2.27 21.61
CA GLY A 89 22.58 1.05 21.13
C GLY A 89 21.62 -0.03 20.63
N MET A 90 20.31 0.12 20.85
CA MET A 90 19.32 -0.85 20.40
C MET A 90 19.25 -0.92 18.87
N THR A 91 19.20 -2.14 18.34
CA THR A 91 18.95 -2.39 16.92
C THR A 91 17.46 -2.32 16.61
N VAL A 92 17.07 -1.44 15.69
CA VAL A 92 15.72 -1.35 15.13
C VAL A 92 15.61 -2.27 13.91
N ARG A 93 14.79 -3.33 14.05
CA ARG A 93 14.61 -4.33 13.01
C ARG A 93 13.54 -3.91 12.00
N LYS A 94 13.54 -4.60 10.85
CA LYS A 94 12.52 -4.44 9.80
C LYS A 94 11.11 -4.64 10.38
N GLY A 95 10.19 -3.76 10.00
CA GLY A 95 8.79 -3.81 10.38
C GLY A 95 8.49 -3.31 11.79
N TRP A 96 9.50 -2.89 12.56
CA TRP A 96 9.27 -2.30 13.88
C TRP A 96 8.68 -0.90 13.76
N LYS A 97 7.65 -0.64 14.55
CA LYS A 97 6.93 0.64 14.62
C LYS A 97 7.42 1.44 15.81
N ILE A 98 8.02 2.58 15.55
CA ILE A 98 8.54 3.54 16.52
C ILE A 98 7.44 4.56 16.84
N LYS A 99 7.14 4.74 18.13
CA LYS A 99 6.18 5.71 18.63
C LYS A 99 6.88 6.64 19.61
N THR A 100 6.93 7.92 19.28
CA THR A 100 7.49 8.97 20.13
C THR A 100 6.35 9.72 20.82
N GLY A 101 6.39 9.82 22.14
CA GLY A 101 5.53 10.75 22.89
C GLY A 101 6.14 12.14 22.85
N GLY A 102 6.40 12.75 24.03
CA GLY A 102 7.24 13.94 24.12
C GLY A 102 8.74 13.71 23.83
N GLY A 103 9.14 12.46 23.55
CA GLY A 103 10.53 12.08 23.32
C GLY A 103 11.00 12.26 21.87
N ARG A 104 12.30 12.07 21.66
CA ARG A 104 12.98 12.11 20.35
C ARG A 104 13.93 10.92 20.27
N VAL A 105 14.08 10.36 19.07
CA VAL A 105 15.09 9.32 18.81
C VAL A 105 15.88 9.64 17.55
N VAL A 106 17.19 9.44 17.63
CA VAL A 106 18.12 9.50 16.51
C VAL A 106 18.55 8.08 16.20
N ILE A 107 18.39 7.69 14.95
CA ILE A 107 18.66 6.34 14.47
C ILE A 107 19.58 6.48 13.27
N ASN A 108 20.67 5.73 13.26
CA ASN A 108 21.67 5.82 12.22
C ASN A 108 22.01 4.45 11.63
N ARG A 109 22.58 4.48 10.43
CA ARG A 109 23.18 3.32 9.75
C ARG A 109 24.29 3.83 8.83
N GLY A 110 25.53 3.62 9.23
CA GLY A 110 26.68 4.24 8.56
C GLY A 110 26.54 5.76 8.57
N GLU A 111 26.55 6.39 7.39
CA GLU A 111 26.37 7.84 7.23
C GLU A 111 24.90 8.27 7.12
N GLU A 112 23.94 7.34 7.05
CA GLU A 112 22.52 7.66 6.95
C GLU A 112 21.93 7.87 8.34
N THR A 113 21.21 8.97 8.56
CA THR A 113 20.63 9.35 9.86
C THR A 113 19.17 9.75 9.73
N PHE A 114 18.35 9.31 10.69
CA PHE A 114 16.98 9.77 10.87
C PHE A 114 16.78 10.32 12.27
N VAL A 115 16.11 11.46 12.35
CA VAL A 115 15.64 12.02 13.62
C VAL A 115 14.13 11.95 13.63
N VAL A 116 13.58 11.13 14.51
CA VAL A 116 12.13 11.05 14.74
C VAL A 116 11.80 12.01 15.89
N SER A 117 11.09 13.08 15.55
CA SER A 117 10.70 14.13 16.49
C SER A 117 9.55 13.69 17.40
N PRO A 118 9.24 14.45 18.46
CA PRO A 118 8.09 14.16 19.33
C PRO A 118 6.77 14.00 18.57
N ASN A 119 5.87 13.19 19.14
CA ASN A 119 4.52 12.90 18.66
C ASN A 119 4.50 12.33 17.23
N SER A 120 5.46 11.45 16.94
CA SER A 120 5.63 10.81 15.63
C SER A 120 5.47 9.31 15.70
N VAL A 121 4.94 8.74 14.60
CA VAL A 121 4.76 7.30 14.41
C VAL A 121 5.39 6.90 13.09
N VAL A 122 6.39 6.02 13.16
CA VAL A 122 7.23 5.64 12.01
C VAL A 122 7.49 4.14 12.00
N THR A 123 7.41 3.50 10.84
CA THR A 123 7.83 2.10 10.64
C THR A 123 8.96 2.03 9.62
N LEU A 124 10.02 1.30 9.95
CA LEU A 124 11.17 1.07 9.07
C LEU A 124 11.01 -0.23 8.29
N GLU A 125 10.85 -0.15 6.97
CA GLU A 125 10.56 -1.29 6.10
C GLU A 125 11.54 -1.37 4.92
N PRO A 126 12.76 -1.90 5.10
CA PRO A 126 13.62 -2.23 3.97
C PRO A 126 12.94 -3.25 3.04
N LYS A 127 12.91 -2.93 1.74
CA LYS A 127 12.28 -3.73 0.68
C LYS A 127 13.28 -4.03 -0.42
N GLY A 128 13.06 -5.10 -1.18
CA GLY A 128 13.92 -5.51 -2.30
C GLY A 128 14.73 -6.75 -1.96
N VAL A 129 15.04 -7.54 -2.99
CA VAL A 129 15.77 -8.82 -2.86
C VAL A 129 17.26 -8.57 -3.13
N LEU A 130 17.61 -8.26 -4.39
CA LEU A 130 18.97 -7.94 -4.81
C LEU A 130 19.40 -6.52 -4.39
N ILE A 131 18.59 -5.52 -4.76
CA ILE A 131 18.83 -4.13 -4.41
C ILE A 131 17.80 -3.72 -3.36
N LYS A 132 18.25 -3.69 -2.10
CA LYS A 132 17.42 -3.24 -1.00
C LYS A 132 17.28 -1.71 -1.05
N ARG A 133 16.04 -1.24 -0.96
CA ARG A 133 15.64 0.16 -0.76
C ARG A 133 15.01 0.33 0.60
N MET A 134 15.36 1.39 1.29
CA MET A 134 14.76 1.72 2.57
C MET A 134 13.43 2.45 2.35
N VAL A 135 12.36 1.95 2.95
CA VAL A 135 11.06 2.62 2.98
C VAL A 135 10.71 2.97 4.41
N VAL A 136 10.41 4.23 4.65
CA VAL A 136 9.96 4.75 5.94
C VAL A 136 8.47 5.06 5.81
N TYR A 137 7.62 4.33 6.54
CA TYR A 137 6.21 4.66 6.64
C TYR A 137 6.00 5.61 7.81
N GLN A 138 5.52 6.82 7.55
CA GLN A 138 5.29 7.84 8.56
C GLN A 138 3.81 8.18 8.60
N ASP A 139 3.13 7.79 9.68
CA ASP A 139 1.69 8.04 9.83
C ASP A 139 1.41 9.44 10.43
N LEU A 140 2.25 9.88 11.36
CA LEU A 140 2.12 11.16 12.06
C LEU A 140 3.48 11.74 12.46
N GLY A 141 3.51 13.05 12.70
CA GLY A 141 4.60 13.75 13.36
C GLY A 141 5.65 14.23 12.37
N GLN A 142 6.91 14.27 12.79
CA GLN A 142 8.00 14.80 11.98
C GLN A 142 9.21 13.86 11.97
N VAL A 143 9.78 13.69 10.78
CA VAL A 143 11.04 12.99 10.57
C VAL A 143 11.98 13.89 9.78
N ASP A 144 13.17 14.12 10.32
CA ASP A 144 14.29 14.73 9.62
C ASP A 144 15.21 13.61 9.11
N VAL A 145 15.57 13.65 7.84
CA VAL A 145 16.26 12.58 7.14
C VAL A 145 17.53 13.14 6.50
N ASP A 146 18.67 12.51 6.75
CA ASP A 146 19.93 12.74 6.03
C ASP A 146 20.39 11.42 5.41
N VAL A 147 20.40 11.35 4.08
CA VAL A 147 20.65 10.12 3.33
C VAL A 147 21.82 10.33 2.37
N LYS A 148 22.78 9.41 2.44
CA LYS A 148 23.91 9.38 1.50
C LYS A 148 23.45 9.22 0.05
N ARG A 149 24.13 9.93 -0.85
CA ARG A 149 23.89 9.83 -2.30
C ARG A 149 24.31 8.48 -2.86
N ARG A 150 23.43 7.86 -3.64
CA ARG A 150 23.70 6.67 -4.48
C ARG A 150 23.33 6.94 -5.94
N TRP A 151 23.82 6.10 -6.85
CA TRP A 151 23.53 6.21 -8.28
C TRP A 151 22.06 5.87 -8.63
N TYR A 152 21.36 5.13 -7.77
CA TYR A 152 19.94 4.77 -7.89
C TYR A 152 19.07 5.35 -6.76
N ARG A 153 17.74 5.38 -6.96
CA ARG A 153 16.77 5.79 -5.92
C ARG A 153 16.64 4.66 -4.89
N HIS A 154 17.15 4.88 -3.69
CA HIS A 154 17.29 3.85 -2.67
C HIS A 154 16.51 4.15 -1.39
N PHE A 155 15.94 5.35 -1.29
CA PHE A 155 15.22 5.79 -0.10
C PHE A 155 13.88 6.41 -0.45
N LYS A 156 12.87 6.09 0.36
CA LYS A 156 11.51 6.63 0.23
C LYS A 156 10.89 6.84 1.60
N VAL A 157 10.35 8.03 1.83
CA VAL A 157 9.37 8.27 2.91
C VAL A 157 7.98 8.21 2.30
N GLU A 158 7.08 7.48 2.93
CA GLU A 158 5.70 7.36 2.49
C GLU A 158 4.77 7.69 3.65
N THR A 159 3.80 8.54 3.36
CA THR A 159 2.84 9.09 4.33
C THR A 159 1.43 8.74 3.87
N PRO A 160 0.37 9.02 4.65
CA PRO A 160 -1.00 8.88 4.18
C PRO A 160 -1.32 9.77 2.96
N PHE A 161 -0.55 10.84 2.71
CA PHE A 161 -0.91 11.88 1.75
C PHE A 161 -0.01 11.94 0.52
N LEU A 162 1.27 11.62 0.69
CA LEU A 162 2.29 11.71 -0.36
C LEU A 162 3.44 10.73 -0.15
N ALA A 163 4.24 10.52 -1.19
CA ALA A 163 5.54 9.87 -1.13
C ALA A 163 6.66 10.84 -1.50
N ALA A 164 7.76 10.80 -0.74
CA ALA A 164 9.00 11.50 -1.00
C ALA A 164 10.09 10.48 -1.38
N VAL A 165 10.61 10.55 -2.61
CA VAL A 165 11.56 9.57 -3.16
C VAL A 165 12.88 10.26 -3.49
N VAL A 166 13.99 9.71 -3.01
CA VAL A 166 15.30 10.36 -3.10
C VAL A 166 16.42 9.39 -3.52
N LYS A 167 17.48 9.95 -4.08
CA LYS A 167 18.77 9.27 -4.31
C LYS A 167 19.81 9.58 -3.22
N GLY A 168 19.62 10.66 -2.46
CA GLY A 168 20.46 11.13 -1.36
C GLY A 168 20.25 12.63 -1.18
N THR A 169 19.87 13.03 0.02
CA THR A 169 19.32 14.36 0.33
C THR A 169 19.25 14.57 1.84
N GLN A 170 19.21 15.83 2.26
CA GLN A 170 18.75 16.20 3.60
C GLN A 170 17.39 16.88 3.50
N PHE A 171 16.37 16.33 4.14
CA PHE A 171 15.02 16.87 4.08
C PHE A 171 14.20 16.50 5.31
N ARG A 172 13.14 17.27 5.54
CA ARG A 172 12.18 17.10 6.62
C ARG A 172 10.83 16.73 6.05
N VAL A 173 10.18 15.72 6.63
CA VAL A 173 8.79 15.37 6.34
C VAL A 173 7.96 15.58 7.60
N LYS A 174 6.92 16.42 7.51
CA LYS A 174 5.96 16.67 8.59
C LYS A 174 4.57 16.23 8.17
N VAL A 175 3.93 15.42 8.99
CA VAL A 175 2.62 14.82 8.76
C VAL A 175 1.69 15.20 9.91
N GLY A 176 0.65 15.96 9.59
CA GLY A 176 -0.43 16.31 10.51
C GLY A 176 -1.64 15.40 10.32
N ASN A 177 -2.81 15.83 10.82
CA ASN A 177 -4.03 15.03 10.69
C ASN A 177 -4.68 15.04 9.32
N ARG A 178 -4.45 16.11 8.56
CA ARG A 178 -5.06 16.36 7.25
C ARG A 178 -4.03 16.85 6.24
N THR A 179 -2.76 16.90 6.63
CA THR A 179 -1.72 17.58 5.89
C THR A 179 -0.42 16.79 5.89
N ALA A 180 0.36 16.95 4.83
CA ALA A 180 1.76 16.56 4.80
C ALA A 180 2.58 17.65 4.12
N SER A 181 3.83 17.79 4.53
CA SER A 181 4.78 18.71 3.92
C SER A 181 6.19 18.13 3.90
N VAL A 182 6.94 18.51 2.87
CA VAL A 182 8.33 18.15 2.63
C VAL A 182 9.12 19.44 2.47
N ASN A 183 10.13 19.64 3.31
CA ASN A 183 11.05 20.79 3.22
C ASN A 183 12.45 20.26 2.94
N VAL A 184 13.12 20.78 1.92
CA VAL A 184 14.39 20.22 1.45
C VAL A 184 15.53 21.15 1.81
N GLY A 185 16.45 20.65 2.63
CA GLY A 185 17.66 21.37 3.01
C GLY A 185 18.78 21.21 1.97
N ARG A 186 19.00 19.98 1.49
CA ARG A 186 20.03 19.67 0.48
C ARG A 186 19.55 18.62 -0.53
N GLY A 187 19.99 18.79 -1.77
CA GLY A 187 19.70 17.88 -2.88
C GLY A 187 18.29 18.07 -3.45
N VAL A 188 17.71 17.01 -4.03
CA VAL A 188 16.40 17.03 -4.69
C VAL A 188 15.53 15.84 -4.25
N VAL A 189 14.29 16.13 -3.88
CA VAL A 189 13.27 15.18 -3.44
C VAL A 189 12.13 15.13 -4.45
N GLY A 190 11.88 13.96 -5.04
CA GLY A 190 10.68 13.75 -5.85
C GLY A 190 9.48 13.55 -4.94
N VAL A 191 8.51 14.45 -4.98
CA VAL A 191 7.27 14.41 -4.19
C VAL A 191 6.11 13.99 -5.10
N HIS A 192 5.30 13.03 -4.64
CA HIS A 192 4.09 12.58 -5.34
C HIS A 192 2.90 12.62 -4.39
N ASP A 193 1.93 13.52 -4.66
CA ASP A 193 0.67 13.64 -3.92
C ASP A 193 -0.32 12.56 -4.34
N PHE A 194 -0.95 11.92 -3.36
CA PHE A 194 -1.81 10.75 -3.58
C PHE A 194 -3.23 11.11 -4.01
N ALA A 195 -3.76 12.23 -3.49
CA ALA A 195 -5.12 12.69 -3.75
C ALA A 195 -5.28 13.29 -5.15
N SER A 196 -4.35 14.15 -5.55
CA SER A 196 -4.33 14.80 -6.86
C SER A 196 -3.61 13.96 -7.91
N GLY A 197 -2.58 13.23 -7.50
CA GLY A 197 -1.64 12.60 -8.43
C GLY A 197 -0.47 13.51 -8.84
N ASP A 198 -0.47 14.76 -8.41
CA ASP A 198 0.55 15.76 -8.72
C ASP A 198 1.95 15.32 -8.29
N ARG A 199 2.95 15.71 -9.08
CA ARG A 199 4.36 15.43 -8.85
C ARG A 199 5.19 16.69 -8.98
N ALA A 200 6.21 16.82 -8.13
CA ALA A 200 7.20 17.88 -8.23
C ALA A 200 8.56 17.38 -7.76
N ASP A 201 9.62 17.86 -8.40
CA ASP A 201 10.99 17.71 -7.92
C ASP A 201 11.34 18.94 -7.07
N VAL A 202 11.49 18.74 -5.77
CA VAL A 202 11.72 19.79 -4.76
C VAL A 202 13.20 19.80 -4.38
N GLY A 203 13.91 20.83 -4.77
CA GLY A 203 15.32 21.09 -4.49
C GLY A 203 15.58 21.85 -3.20
N ALA A 204 16.85 22.12 -2.92
CA ALA A 204 17.30 22.83 -1.72
C ALA A 204 16.61 24.20 -1.54
N GLY A 205 16.18 24.50 -0.31
CA GLY A 205 15.46 25.73 0.05
C GLY A 205 14.02 25.79 -0.45
N GLN A 206 13.53 24.74 -1.12
CA GLN A 206 12.14 24.64 -1.57
C GLN A 206 11.33 23.73 -0.65
N ALA A 207 10.01 23.84 -0.76
CA ALA A 207 9.08 22.99 -0.05
C ALA A 207 7.90 22.58 -0.92
N ALA A 208 7.27 21.48 -0.55
CA ALA A 208 6.00 21.03 -1.09
C ALA A 208 5.05 20.62 0.03
N ALA A 209 3.76 20.93 -0.11
CA ALA A 209 2.75 20.63 0.89
C ALA A 209 1.41 20.28 0.25
N THR A 210 0.64 19.46 0.97
CA THR A 210 -0.70 19.02 0.58
C THR A 210 -1.66 19.09 1.77
N ASN A 211 -2.93 19.40 1.48
CA ASN A 211 -4.04 19.36 2.43
C ASN A 211 -5.30 18.90 1.68
N PRO A 212 -5.41 17.61 1.34
CA PRO A 212 -6.48 17.14 0.47
C PRO A 212 -7.87 17.30 1.08
N SER A 213 -7.98 17.43 2.41
CA SER A 213 -9.26 17.73 3.07
C SER A 213 -9.76 19.15 2.81
N ARG A 214 -8.86 20.11 2.52
CA ARG A 214 -9.19 21.52 2.24
C ARG A 214 -9.11 21.84 0.75
N ARG A 215 -8.01 21.44 0.09
CA ARG A 215 -7.76 21.68 -1.34
C ARG A 215 -6.95 20.52 -1.90
N VAL A 216 -7.47 19.88 -2.93
CA VAL A 216 -6.75 18.84 -3.68
C VAL A 216 -5.69 19.51 -4.56
N GLY A 217 -4.48 18.96 -4.57
CA GLY A 217 -3.36 19.44 -5.37
C GLY A 217 -2.12 19.73 -4.55
N LEU A 218 -0.95 19.60 -5.18
CA LEU A 218 0.33 19.86 -4.55
C LEU A 218 0.64 21.37 -4.60
N SER A 219 0.87 21.96 -3.43
CA SER A 219 1.40 23.32 -3.31
C SER A 219 2.91 23.27 -3.18
N VAL A 220 3.62 24.16 -3.86
CA VAL A 220 5.09 24.23 -3.83
C VAL A 220 5.55 25.67 -3.63
N SER A 221 6.68 25.86 -2.93
CA SER A 221 7.24 27.16 -2.57
C SER A 221 8.77 27.14 -2.54
N GLY A 222 9.39 28.32 -2.49
CA GLY A 222 10.85 28.54 -2.51
C GLY A 222 11.24 29.64 -3.50
N LYS A 223 12.51 30.11 -3.44
CA LYS A 223 13.02 31.22 -4.27
C LYS A 223 12.73 31.02 -5.76
N ASN A 224 13.03 29.83 -6.26
CA ASN A 224 12.58 29.36 -7.56
C ASN A 224 11.48 28.34 -7.29
N LYS A 225 10.27 28.54 -7.81
CA LYS A 225 9.15 27.63 -7.54
C LYS A 225 9.31 26.34 -8.37
N PRO A 226 9.25 25.14 -7.77
CA PRO A 226 9.23 23.88 -8.52
C PRO A 226 8.08 23.82 -9.53
N ALA A 227 8.31 23.17 -10.67
CA ALA A 227 7.23 22.85 -11.60
C ALA A 227 6.40 21.67 -11.05
N VAL A 228 5.08 21.82 -11.03
CA VAL A 228 4.14 20.75 -10.69
C VAL A 228 3.67 20.11 -11.99
N ARG A 229 3.75 18.78 -12.05
CA ARG A 229 3.32 17.98 -13.19
C ARG A 229 2.21 17.05 -12.75
N SER A 230 1.19 16.89 -13.59
CA SER A 230 0.13 15.92 -13.32
C SER A 230 0.66 14.49 -13.39
N GLY A 231 0.11 13.62 -12.55
CA GLY A 231 0.41 12.20 -12.51
C GLY A 231 -0.80 11.41 -12.02
N PRO A 232 -0.72 10.07 -12.01
CA PRO A 232 -1.81 9.25 -11.51
C PRO A 232 -1.97 9.39 -10.00
N LYS A 233 -3.22 9.44 -9.54
CA LYS A 233 -3.61 9.27 -8.14
C LYS A 233 -3.15 7.91 -7.63
N ARG A 234 -2.87 7.82 -6.34
CA ARG A 234 -2.35 6.59 -5.71
C ARG A 234 -2.91 6.44 -4.31
N ALA A 235 -2.98 5.21 -3.82
CA ALA A 235 -3.20 4.94 -2.39
C ALA A 235 -1.85 4.81 -1.65
N PRO A 236 -1.83 5.05 -0.33
CA PRO A 236 -0.74 4.63 0.55
C PRO A 236 -0.47 3.13 0.43
N SER A 237 0.79 2.72 0.61
CA SER A 237 1.22 1.32 0.56
C SER A 237 1.33 0.65 1.93
N PHE A 238 0.81 1.30 2.97
CA PHE A 238 0.69 0.78 4.32
C PHE A 238 -0.68 1.19 4.88
N GLU A 239 -1.11 0.49 5.92
CA GLU A 239 -2.37 0.82 6.61
C GLU A 239 -2.25 2.16 7.33
N THR A 240 -3.16 3.07 6.99
CA THR A 240 -3.26 4.41 7.55
C THR A 240 -4.72 4.74 7.80
N ARG A 241 -4.95 5.79 8.59
CA ARG A 241 -6.27 6.44 8.63
C ARG A 241 -6.77 6.81 7.24
N VAL A 242 -8.09 6.80 7.09
CA VAL A 242 -8.77 7.27 5.88
C VAL A 242 -8.85 8.79 5.91
N VAL A 243 -8.46 9.42 4.79
CA VAL A 243 -8.47 10.87 4.63
C VAL A 243 -9.34 11.23 3.43
N LYS A 244 -10.18 12.25 3.59
CA LYS A 244 -11.00 12.79 2.49
C LYS A 244 -10.15 13.10 1.26
N ASN A 245 -10.62 12.68 0.08
CA ASN A 245 -10.02 12.84 -1.24
C ASN A 245 -8.72 12.04 -1.50
N VAL A 246 -8.18 11.33 -0.51
CA VAL A 246 -7.07 10.39 -0.72
C VAL A 246 -7.68 9.01 -1.00
N PRO A 247 -7.32 8.34 -2.11
CA PRO A 247 -7.74 6.96 -2.32
C PRO A 247 -7.23 6.05 -1.20
N ALA A 248 -8.11 5.32 -0.53
CA ALA A 248 -7.75 4.39 0.54
C ALA A 248 -7.17 3.09 -0.03
N THR A 249 -7.63 2.67 -1.22
CA THR A 249 -7.22 1.42 -1.86
C THR A 249 -6.63 1.62 -3.25
N LYS A 250 -5.85 0.63 -3.72
CA LYS A 250 -5.34 0.61 -5.10
C LYS A 250 -6.49 0.58 -6.12
N ALA A 251 -7.61 -0.07 -5.79
CA ALA A 251 -8.79 -0.14 -6.64
C ALA A 251 -9.44 1.24 -6.80
N GLU A 252 -9.67 1.96 -5.69
CA GLU A 252 -10.15 3.35 -5.72
C GLU A 252 -9.22 4.27 -6.50
N ALA A 253 -7.91 4.14 -6.30
CA ALA A 253 -6.93 4.94 -7.05
C ALA A 253 -7.04 4.64 -8.57
N ARG A 254 -7.19 3.38 -8.97
CA ARG A 254 -7.39 2.99 -10.37
C ARG A 254 -8.71 3.55 -10.91
N ALA A 255 -9.80 3.45 -10.16
CA ALA A 255 -11.10 4.00 -10.55
C ALA A 255 -11.03 5.53 -10.71
N ALA A 256 -10.40 6.23 -9.78
CA ALA A 256 -10.24 7.69 -9.83
C ALA A 256 -9.36 8.16 -11.00
N ASN A 257 -8.38 7.35 -11.42
CA ASN A 257 -7.60 7.59 -12.64
C ASN A 257 -8.37 7.21 -13.92
N GLY A 258 -9.25 6.21 -13.84
CA GLY A 258 -10.14 5.76 -14.91
C GLY A 258 -11.33 6.70 -15.15
N GLY A 259 -11.72 7.51 -14.16
CA GLY A 259 -12.77 8.53 -14.29
C GLY A 259 -12.47 9.58 -15.37
N ASN A 260 -11.20 9.79 -15.72
CA ASN A 260 -10.82 10.65 -16.86
C ASN A 260 -10.96 9.96 -18.23
N ARG A 261 -11.28 8.66 -18.26
CA ARG A 261 -11.70 7.89 -19.44
C ARG A 261 -13.19 7.50 -19.38
N GLY A 262 -13.89 7.90 -18.32
CA GLY A 262 -15.17 7.31 -17.93
C GLY A 262 -16.23 8.32 -17.50
N ASN A 263 -16.12 9.60 -17.89
CA ASN A 263 -17.30 10.46 -17.95
C ASN A 263 -18.11 10.09 -19.20
N ALA A 264 -18.61 8.85 -19.22
CA ALA A 264 -19.46 8.27 -20.25
C ALA A 264 -20.91 8.75 -20.08
N GLY A 265 -21.10 10.07 -20.06
CA GLY A 265 -22.39 10.73 -20.29
C GLY A 265 -22.41 11.56 -21.57
N ASN A 266 -21.26 11.73 -22.22
CA ASN A 266 -21.12 12.36 -23.52
C ASN A 266 -19.80 11.92 -24.15
N SER A 267 -19.71 10.66 -24.55
CA SER A 267 -18.55 10.14 -25.26
C SER A 267 -18.53 10.74 -26.66
N ARG A 268 -17.82 11.86 -26.85
CA ARG A 268 -17.28 12.24 -28.17
C ARG A 268 -15.97 11.49 -28.35
N SER A 269 -16.06 10.24 -28.79
CA SER A 269 -14.87 9.49 -29.22
C SER A 269 -14.48 10.01 -30.60
N GLY A 270 -13.69 11.09 -30.63
CA GLY A 270 -13.17 11.73 -31.85
C GLY A 270 -11.82 11.19 -32.34
N ASN A 271 -11.38 10.03 -31.87
CA ASN A 271 -10.04 9.51 -32.18
C ASN A 271 -10.13 8.22 -33.01
N ASN A 272 -9.23 8.10 -34.00
CA ASN A 272 -9.00 6.91 -34.82
C ASN A 272 -8.74 5.66 -33.95
N GLY A 273 -9.80 4.93 -33.62
CA GLY A 273 -9.74 3.70 -32.86
C GLY A 273 -11.09 3.00 -32.81
N ASN A 274 -11.05 1.67 -32.79
CA ASN A 274 -12.25 0.85 -32.64
C ASN A 274 -12.83 1.03 -31.24
N GLY A 275 -13.96 1.72 -31.11
CA GLY A 275 -14.63 2.00 -29.84
C GLY A 275 -15.99 1.29 -29.76
N ASN A 276 -16.27 0.68 -28.61
CA ASN A 276 -17.58 0.11 -28.29
C ASN A 276 -18.19 0.95 -27.16
N SER A 277 -19.23 1.74 -27.45
CA SER A 277 -19.94 2.53 -26.43
C SER A 277 -21.22 1.78 -26.04
N GLY A 278 -21.11 0.92 -25.03
CA GLY A 278 -22.22 0.19 -24.42
C GLY A 278 -22.65 0.85 -23.11
N GLY A 279 -23.81 1.51 -23.06
CA GLY A 279 -24.34 2.10 -21.83
C GLY A 279 -25.66 2.85 -22.00
N ASN A 280 -26.44 3.00 -20.93
CA ASN A 280 -27.65 3.83 -20.91
C ASN A 280 -27.25 5.32 -20.96
N GLY A 281 -27.23 5.91 -22.16
CA GLY A 281 -26.91 7.32 -22.37
C GLY A 281 -26.79 7.68 -23.84
N ASN A 282 -26.81 8.99 -24.14
CA ASN A 282 -26.62 9.49 -25.50
C ASN A 282 -25.12 9.45 -25.86
N GLY A 283 -24.76 8.80 -26.97
CA GLY A 283 -23.35 8.61 -27.38
C GLY A 283 -23.12 8.90 -28.86
N ASN A 284 -22.04 9.62 -29.18
CA ASN A 284 -21.62 9.87 -30.56
C ASN A 284 -20.24 9.21 -30.82
N SER A 285 -20.17 8.15 -31.62
CA SER A 285 -18.91 7.60 -32.10
C SER A 285 -18.54 8.25 -33.43
N GLY A 286 -17.46 9.04 -33.45
CA GLY A 286 -17.04 9.82 -34.62
C GLY A 286 -15.57 9.58 -34.97
N GLY A 287 -15.23 8.86 -36.04
CA GLY A 287 -13.82 8.68 -36.43
C GLY A 287 -13.58 7.65 -37.54
N ASN A 288 -12.35 7.61 -38.10
CA ASN A 288 -11.95 6.56 -39.03
C ASN A 288 -11.67 5.27 -38.24
N GLY A 289 -12.64 4.35 -38.19
CA GLY A 289 -12.56 3.08 -37.46
C GLY A 289 -13.89 2.34 -37.37
N ASN A 290 -13.85 1.07 -36.94
CA ASN A 290 -15.06 0.27 -36.75
C ASN A 290 -15.64 0.53 -35.36
N GLY A 291 -16.90 0.97 -35.27
CA GLY A 291 -17.52 1.39 -34.01
C GLY A 291 -18.90 0.78 -33.78
N ASN A 292 -19.16 0.34 -32.54
CA ASN A 292 -20.48 -0.14 -32.13
C ASN A 292 -21.05 0.79 -31.03
N SER A 293 -22.27 1.28 -31.20
CA SER A 293 -23.01 2.04 -30.19
C SER A 293 -24.25 1.26 -29.76
N GLY A 294 -24.31 0.86 -28.47
CA GLY A 294 -25.35 0.01 -27.91
C GLY A 294 -25.93 0.54 -26.58
N GLY A 295 -27.25 0.64 -26.40
CA GLY A 295 -27.87 0.95 -25.09
C GLY A 295 -29.29 1.54 -25.14
N ASN A 296 -29.93 1.77 -23.97
CA ASN A 296 -31.16 2.59 -23.90
C ASN A 296 -30.77 4.08 -23.99
N GLY A 297 -30.93 4.69 -25.17
CA GLY A 297 -30.56 6.10 -25.41
C GLY A 297 -30.47 6.46 -26.90
N ASN A 298 -30.28 7.76 -27.21
CA ASN A 298 -30.11 8.23 -28.58
C ASN A 298 -28.62 8.23 -28.97
N GLY A 299 -28.23 7.50 -30.02
CA GLY A 299 -26.82 7.37 -30.42
C GLY A 299 -26.57 7.66 -31.90
N ASN A 300 -25.49 8.39 -32.21
CA ASN A 300 -25.04 8.57 -33.59
C ASN A 300 -23.68 7.90 -33.82
N SER A 301 -23.56 7.06 -34.84
CA SER A 301 -22.27 6.53 -35.29
C SER A 301 -21.92 7.14 -36.64
N GLY A 302 -20.71 7.67 -36.80
CA GLY A 302 -20.24 8.06 -38.12
C GLY A 302 -18.74 8.23 -38.33
N GLY A 303 -18.31 8.03 -39.59
CA GLY A 303 -16.91 8.06 -40.02
C GLY A 303 -16.61 7.16 -41.23
N ASN A 304 -15.37 7.13 -41.71
CA ASN A 304 -14.93 6.14 -42.72
C ASN A 304 -14.66 4.79 -42.02
N GLY A 305 -15.61 3.86 -42.05
CA GLY A 305 -15.50 2.55 -41.38
C GLY A 305 -16.84 1.79 -41.28
N ASN A 306 -16.80 0.55 -40.80
CA ASN A 306 -18.01 -0.25 -40.58
C ASN A 306 -18.58 0.00 -39.17
N GLY A 307 -19.85 0.38 -39.05
CA GLY A 307 -20.44 0.75 -37.76
C GLY A 307 -21.83 0.14 -37.50
N ASN A 308 -22.07 -0.33 -36.29
CA ASN A 308 -23.41 -0.80 -35.86
C ASN A 308 -23.98 0.10 -34.75
N SER A 309 -25.20 0.56 -34.90
CA SER A 309 -25.95 1.28 -33.86
C SER A 309 -27.18 0.46 -33.44
N GLY A 310 -27.37 0.19 -32.15
CA GLY A 310 -28.62 -0.42 -31.69
C GLY A 310 -29.02 -0.25 -30.22
N GLY A 311 -30.29 -0.49 -29.91
CA GLY A 311 -30.87 -0.34 -28.56
C GLY A 311 -32.33 0.16 -28.54
N ASN A 312 -32.91 0.40 -27.36
CA ASN A 312 -34.21 1.10 -27.24
C ASN A 312 -33.96 2.62 -27.27
N GLY A 313 -34.15 3.25 -28.43
CA GLY A 313 -33.91 4.69 -28.63
C GLY A 313 -33.76 5.10 -30.10
N ASN A 314 -33.64 6.40 -30.38
CA ASN A 314 -33.46 6.91 -31.75
C ASN A 314 -31.97 6.95 -32.11
N GLY A 315 -31.54 6.29 -33.20
CA GLY A 315 -30.13 6.26 -33.59
C GLY A 315 -29.86 6.51 -35.06
N ASN A 316 -28.81 7.27 -35.39
CA ASN A 316 -28.37 7.48 -36.77
C ASN A 316 -26.99 6.85 -37.02
N SER A 317 -26.85 6.09 -38.10
CA SER A 317 -25.55 5.62 -38.59
C SER A 317 -25.21 6.29 -39.91
N GLY A 318 -24.00 6.83 -40.07
CA GLY A 318 -23.59 7.39 -41.36
C GLY A 318 -22.10 7.60 -41.62
N GLY A 319 -21.67 7.45 -42.88
CA GLY A 319 -20.27 7.56 -43.30
C GLY A 319 -19.93 6.80 -44.60
N ASN A 320 -18.66 6.80 -45.01
CA ASN A 320 -18.18 5.94 -46.12
C ASN A 320 -17.83 4.55 -45.56
N GLY A 321 -18.80 3.63 -45.54
CA GLY A 321 -18.61 2.24 -45.05
C GLY A 321 -19.92 1.46 -44.92
N ASN A 322 -19.85 0.18 -44.53
CA ASN A 322 -21.04 -0.65 -44.32
C ASN A 322 -21.55 -0.48 -42.89
N GLY A 323 -22.83 -0.11 -42.71
CA GLY A 323 -23.38 0.13 -41.37
C GLY A 323 -24.77 -0.46 -41.15
N ASN A 324 -25.03 -0.98 -39.95
CA ASN A 324 -26.36 -1.48 -39.56
C ASN A 324 -26.94 -0.64 -38.42
N SER A 325 -28.20 -0.22 -38.56
CA SER A 325 -28.99 0.37 -37.48
C SER A 325 -30.12 -0.58 -37.07
N GLY A 326 -30.31 -0.85 -35.77
CA GLY A 326 -31.40 -1.71 -35.32
C GLY A 326 -31.78 -1.62 -33.84
N GLY A 327 -33.07 -1.72 -33.51
CA GLY A 327 -33.60 -1.56 -32.15
C GLY A 327 -35.10 -1.26 -32.08
N ASN A 328 -35.66 -1.10 -30.86
CA ASN A 328 -37.02 -0.56 -30.68
C ASN A 328 -36.95 0.98 -30.63
N GLY A 329 -36.95 1.63 -31.80
CA GLY A 329 -36.91 3.10 -31.92
C GLY A 329 -36.77 3.57 -33.38
N ASN A 330 -36.86 4.88 -33.64
CA ASN A 330 -36.72 5.43 -34.99
C ASN A 330 -35.24 5.61 -35.33
N GLY A 331 -34.76 4.98 -36.41
CA GLY A 331 -33.35 5.05 -36.79
C GLY A 331 -33.12 5.37 -38.26
N ASN A 332 -32.06 6.13 -38.56
CA ASN A 332 -31.74 6.53 -39.94
C ASN A 332 -30.33 6.03 -40.32
N SER A 333 -30.20 5.37 -41.47
CA SER A 333 -28.88 4.98 -42.01
C SER A 333 -28.59 5.78 -43.29
N GLY A 334 -27.44 6.46 -43.35
CA GLY A 334 -27.08 7.32 -44.49
C GLY A 334 -25.58 7.40 -44.74
N GLY A 335 -25.12 7.05 -45.95
CA GLY A 335 -23.71 7.07 -46.34
C GLY A 335 -23.45 6.49 -47.74
N ASN A 336 -22.20 6.56 -48.24
CA ASN A 336 -21.80 6.00 -49.54
C ASN A 336 -21.44 4.49 -49.47
N GLY A 337 -22.18 3.70 -48.68
CA GLY A 337 -21.90 2.27 -48.48
C GLY A 337 -23.16 1.42 -48.33
N ASN A 338 -23.00 0.09 -48.18
CA ASN A 338 -24.14 -0.83 -48.05
C ASN A 338 -24.62 -0.84 -46.58
N GLY A 339 -25.81 -0.29 -46.32
CA GLY A 339 -26.39 -0.29 -44.98
C GLY A 339 -27.76 -0.96 -44.91
N ASN A 340 -28.06 -1.56 -43.74
CA ASN A 340 -29.38 -2.10 -43.41
C ASN A 340 -29.94 -1.41 -42.15
N SER A 341 -31.23 -1.06 -42.20
CA SER A 341 -32.03 -0.65 -41.03
C SER A 341 -32.97 -1.80 -40.67
N GLY A 342 -32.89 -2.35 -39.46
CA GLY A 342 -33.77 -3.43 -39.01
C GLY A 342 -34.15 -3.31 -37.53
N GLY A 343 -35.41 -3.01 -37.26
CA GLY A 343 -35.97 -2.86 -35.91
C GLY A 343 -37.49 -2.65 -35.92
N ASN A 344 -38.16 -2.73 -34.77
CA ASN A 344 -39.61 -2.54 -34.64
C ASN A 344 -40.06 -1.05 -34.67
N GLY A 345 -39.26 -0.14 -35.26
CA GLY A 345 -39.54 1.30 -35.32
C GLY A 345 -39.45 1.86 -36.75
N ASN A 346 -39.87 3.12 -36.95
CA ASN A 346 -39.84 3.75 -38.27
C ASN A 346 -38.41 4.16 -38.63
N GLY A 347 -37.79 3.45 -39.58
CA GLY A 347 -36.46 3.78 -40.08
C GLY A 347 -36.44 4.18 -41.57
N ASN A 348 -35.47 5.02 -41.95
CA ASN A 348 -35.21 5.39 -43.34
C ASN A 348 -33.76 5.01 -43.72
N SER A 349 -33.54 4.66 -44.98
CA SER A 349 -32.22 4.37 -45.55
C SER A 349 -31.99 5.28 -46.76
N GLY A 350 -31.10 6.27 -46.61
CA GLY A 350 -30.96 7.39 -47.55
C GLY A 350 -29.61 7.49 -48.28
N GLY A 351 -28.85 6.40 -48.38
CA GLY A 351 -27.50 6.40 -48.99
C GLY A 351 -27.47 6.00 -50.47
N ASN A 352 -26.41 6.42 -51.20
CA ASN A 352 -26.11 6.02 -52.59
C ASN A 352 -25.62 4.54 -52.72
N GLY A 353 -26.01 3.65 -51.80
CA GLY A 353 -25.58 2.25 -51.75
C GLY A 353 -26.72 1.26 -51.98
N ASN A 354 -26.38 -0.01 -52.27
CA ASN A 354 -27.36 -1.08 -52.50
C ASN A 354 -27.97 -1.57 -51.17
N GLY A 355 -28.86 -0.78 -50.57
CA GLY A 355 -29.61 -1.17 -49.37
C GLY A 355 -30.83 -2.04 -49.70
N LYS A 356 -31.06 -3.12 -48.94
CA LYS A 356 -32.34 -3.87 -48.98
C LYS A 356 -33.19 -3.45 -47.80
N GLY A 357 -34.22 -2.64 -48.04
CA GLY A 357 -35.30 -2.43 -47.08
C GLY A 357 -36.08 -3.73 -46.90
N ARG A 358 -36.23 -4.19 -45.67
CA ARG A 358 -37.23 -5.20 -45.29
C ARG A 358 -38.14 -4.57 -44.26
#